data_AF-A0A1G9X6H2-F1
#
_entry.id   AF-A0A1G9X6H2-F1
#
_cell.length_a   1.000
_cell.length_b   1.000
_cell.length_c   1.000
_cell.angle_alpha   90.00
_cell.angle_beta   90.00
_cell.angle_gamma   90.00
#
_symmetry.space_group_name_H-M   'P 1'
#
loop_
_entity.id
_entity.type
_entity.pdbx_description
1 polymer ?
#
loop_
_entity_poly.entity_id
_entity_poly.type
_entity_poly.pdbx_seq_one_letter_code
_entity_poly.pdbx_strand_id
1 'polypeptide(L)'
;MKVNIVVWLVILTACVLFIVFYIENQSLELEPQDDDLSENSELPEELHPIVEKKKDQLVEKAGNQGITIIITEGFRTVGRQDELYKQGRSEEGDIVTYAEGGESYHNYGLAIDFALQNEKGRAIWDMNYDGNNNGESDWMEVVEIAKELGFEWGGDWARFKDYPHLQMDFGLSIYELKRGKRPDDPASD
;
A
#
# COMPACT_ATOMS: atom_id res chain seq x y z
N MET A 1 -67.02 19.33 -3.73
CA MET A 1 -66.40 19.60 -5.05
C MET A 1 -65.59 18.36 -5.42
N LYS A 2 -66.01 17.57 -6.41
CA LYS A 2 -65.29 16.34 -6.80
C LYS A 2 -64.10 16.74 -7.67
N VAL A 3 -62.88 16.62 -7.15
CA VAL A 3 -61.67 16.86 -7.97
C VAL A 3 -61.62 15.76 -9.03
N ASN A 4 -61.52 16.18 -10.29
CA ASN A 4 -61.57 15.30 -11.45
C ASN A 4 -60.37 14.34 -11.43
N ILE A 5 -60.60 13.05 -11.65
CA ILE A 5 -59.54 12.03 -11.70
C ILE A 5 -58.43 12.37 -12.70
N VAL A 6 -58.79 13.11 -13.76
CA VAL A 6 -57.84 13.63 -14.75
C VAL A 6 -56.80 14.57 -14.12
N VAL A 7 -57.18 15.37 -13.12
CA VAL A 7 -56.25 16.28 -12.42
C VAL A 7 -55.23 15.48 -11.60
N TRP A 8 -55.67 14.41 -10.94
CA TRP A 8 -54.78 13.52 -10.19
C TRP A 8 -53.81 12.76 -11.10
N LEU A 9 -54.27 12.32 -12.28
CA LEU A 9 -53.39 11.68 -13.26
C LEU A 9 -52.32 12.64 -13.79
N VAL A 10 -52.66 13.91 -14.05
CA VAL A 10 -51.70 14.92 -14.49
C VAL A 10 -50.65 15.19 -13.40
N ILE A 11 -51.07 15.33 -12.14
CA ILE A 11 -50.16 15.53 -11.00
C ILE A 11 -49.23 14.31 -10.83
N LEU A 12 -49.78 13.09 -10.87
CA LEU A 12 -49.00 11.86 -10.74
C LEU A 12 -47.95 11.77 -11.86
N THR A 13 -48.33 12.06 -13.09
CA THR A 13 -47.42 12.01 -14.24
C THR A 13 -46.31 13.05 -14.11
N ALA A 14 -46.64 14.27 -13.67
CA ALA A 14 -45.64 15.31 -13.41
C ALA A 14 -44.68 14.92 -12.27
N CYS A 15 -45.17 14.30 -11.19
CA CYS A 15 -44.32 13.81 -10.11
C CYS A 15 -43.38 12.69 -10.58
N VAL A 16 -43.86 11.75 -11.39
CA VAL A 16 -43.02 10.67 -11.94
C VAL A 16 -41.94 11.25 -12.86
N LEU A 17 -42.30 12.17 -13.75
CA LEU A 17 -41.33 12.84 -14.63
C LEU A 17 -40.30 13.65 -13.82
N PHE A 18 -40.72 14.32 -12.74
CA PHE A 18 -39.80 15.03 -11.86
C PHE A 18 -38.85 14.06 -11.14
N ILE A 19 -39.33 12.91 -10.66
CA ILE A 19 -38.50 11.90 -10.02
C ILE A 19 -37.50 11.31 -11.02
N VAL A 20 -37.94 10.98 -12.24
CA VAL A 20 -37.06 10.46 -13.30
C VAL A 20 -36.00 11.51 -13.65
N PHE A 21 -36.42 12.76 -13.88
CA PHE A 21 -35.50 13.87 -14.16
C PHE A 21 -34.51 14.11 -13.00
N TYR A 22 -34.98 14.01 -11.75
CA TYR A 22 -34.13 14.16 -10.57
C TYR A 22 -33.12 13.00 -10.46
N ILE A 23 -33.53 11.76 -10.74
CA ILE A 23 -32.64 10.58 -10.76
C ILE A 23 -31.63 10.68 -11.91
N GLU A 24 -32.06 11.07 -13.11
CA GLU A 24 -31.19 11.30 -14.28
C GLU A 24 -30.18 12.43 -14.01
N ASN A 25 -30.61 13.53 -13.39
CA ASN A 25 -29.73 14.63 -13.02
C ASN A 25 -28.72 14.22 -11.93
N GLN A 26 -29.13 13.40 -10.96
CA GLN A 26 -28.20 12.90 -9.95
C GLN A 26 -27.21 11.86 -10.50
N SER A 27 -27.62 11.09 -11.52
CA SER A 27 -26.73 10.11 -12.18
C SER A 27 -25.73 10.78 -13.13
N LEU A 28 -26.06 11.94 -13.69
CA LEU A 28 -25.10 12.81 -14.41
C LEU A 28 -24.03 13.41 -13.47
N GLU A 29 -24.36 13.68 -12.21
CA GLU A 29 -23.37 14.15 -11.21
C GLU A 29 -22.55 13.01 -10.58
N LEU A 30 -22.96 11.75 -10.75
CA LEU A 30 -22.29 10.55 -10.24
C LEU A 30 -21.49 9.81 -11.31
N GLU A 31 -21.33 10.37 -12.50
CA GLU A 31 -20.37 9.83 -13.45
C GLU A 31 -18.97 10.03 -12.82
N PRO A 32 -18.21 8.95 -12.56
CA PRO A 32 -16.89 9.09 -11.97
C PRO A 32 -16.07 9.98 -12.91
N GLN A 33 -15.66 11.13 -12.38
CA GLN A 33 -14.71 12.00 -13.04
C GLN A 33 -13.43 11.17 -13.17
N ASP A 34 -13.18 10.64 -14.38
CA ASP A 34 -11.90 10.06 -14.77
C ASP A 34 -10.88 11.20 -14.73
N ASP A 35 -10.43 11.53 -13.52
CA ASP A 35 -9.35 12.46 -13.25
C ASP A 35 -8.13 11.96 -14.02
N ASP A 36 -7.81 12.70 -15.09
CA ASP A 36 -6.60 12.71 -15.90
C ASP A 36 -5.61 11.59 -15.51
N LEU A 37 -5.92 10.38 -15.98
CA LEU A 37 -5.01 9.25 -15.91
C LEU A 37 -3.81 9.67 -16.75
N SER A 38 -2.71 10.05 -16.10
CA SER A 38 -1.44 10.31 -16.77
C SER A 38 -0.99 9.00 -17.44
N GLU A 39 -1.43 8.78 -18.67
CA GLU A 39 -0.94 7.72 -19.52
C GLU A 39 0.56 7.96 -19.71
N ASN A 40 1.38 7.00 -19.24
CA ASN A 40 2.85 6.99 -19.14
C ASN A 40 3.48 7.64 -17.90
N SER A 41 3.30 7.04 -16.72
CA SER A 41 4.44 6.96 -15.80
C SER A 41 5.16 5.63 -16.02
N GLU A 42 6.44 5.69 -16.34
CA GLU A 42 7.29 4.51 -16.41
C GLU A 42 7.30 3.80 -15.04
N LEU A 43 7.55 2.49 -15.06
CA LEU A 43 7.78 1.78 -13.80
C LEU A 43 9.12 2.25 -13.21
N PRO A 44 9.21 2.43 -11.88
CA PRO A 44 10.46 2.82 -11.26
C PRO A 44 11.49 1.69 -11.40
N GLU A 45 12.76 2.06 -11.28
CA GLU A 45 13.90 1.12 -11.28
C GLU A 45 14.59 1.04 -9.91
N GLU A 46 14.14 1.84 -8.94
CA GLU A 46 14.70 1.96 -7.60
C GLU A 46 13.63 2.34 -6.57
N LEU A 47 14.05 2.53 -5.32
CA LEU A 47 13.14 3.02 -4.27
C LEU A 47 12.76 4.47 -4.54
N HIS A 48 11.51 4.82 -4.20
CA HIS A 48 11.09 6.21 -4.21
C HIS A 48 11.97 7.03 -3.24
N PRO A 49 12.42 8.26 -3.58
CA PRO A 49 13.39 9.01 -2.77
C PRO A 49 12.97 9.22 -1.32
N ILE A 50 11.67 9.44 -1.07
CA ILE A 50 11.14 9.55 0.30
C ILE A 50 11.30 8.22 1.04
N VAL A 51 10.96 7.09 0.40
CA VAL A 51 11.05 5.75 1.00
C VAL A 51 12.51 5.41 1.29
N GLU A 52 13.43 5.72 0.37
CA GLU A 52 14.86 5.56 0.59
C GLU A 52 15.35 6.38 1.79
N LYS A 53 14.99 7.67 1.86
CA LYS A 53 15.34 8.52 2.99
C LYS A 53 14.78 8.00 4.31
N LYS A 54 13.52 7.53 4.33
CA LYS A 54 12.88 6.98 5.52
C LYS A 54 13.50 5.64 5.94
N LYS A 55 13.89 4.80 4.99
CA LYS A 55 14.65 3.57 5.21
C LYS A 55 15.99 3.87 5.90
N ASP A 56 16.75 4.86 5.43
CA ASP A 56 18.02 5.23 6.07
C ASP A 56 17.80 5.78 7.49
N GLN A 57 16.77 6.62 7.68
CA GLN A 57 16.38 7.13 9.00
C GLN A 57 15.96 6.00 9.96
N LEU A 58 15.29 4.96 9.47
CA LEU A 58 14.90 3.79 10.25
C LEU A 58 16.14 3.05 10.76
N VAL A 59 17.09 2.75 9.87
CA VAL A 59 18.36 2.10 10.23
C VAL A 59 19.14 2.92 11.25
N GLU A 60 19.24 4.23 11.03
CA GLU A 60 19.94 5.14 11.96
C GLU A 60 19.27 5.17 13.34
N LYS A 61 17.94 5.33 13.40
CA LYS A 61 17.19 5.41 14.65
C LYS A 61 17.22 4.10 15.44
N ALA A 62 17.05 2.96 14.77
CA ALA A 62 17.20 1.64 15.39
C ALA A 62 18.62 1.46 15.94
N GLY A 63 19.64 1.82 15.15
CA GLY A 63 21.05 1.75 15.58
C GLY A 63 21.34 2.63 16.81
N ASN A 64 20.73 3.81 16.89
CA ASN A 64 20.83 4.69 18.07
C ASN A 64 20.19 4.09 19.34
N GLN A 65 19.27 3.13 19.19
CA GLN A 65 18.70 2.35 20.30
C GLN A 65 19.46 1.04 20.57
N GLY A 66 20.60 0.81 19.90
CA GLY A 66 21.37 -0.43 20.04
C GLY A 66 20.81 -1.61 19.25
N ILE A 67 19.82 -1.38 18.38
CA ILE A 67 19.19 -2.42 17.55
C ILE A 67 19.81 -2.37 16.15
N THR A 68 20.41 -3.47 15.71
CA THR A 68 20.94 -3.56 14.34
C THR A 68 19.91 -4.22 13.43
N ILE A 69 19.54 -3.54 12.35
CA ILE A 69 18.67 -4.09 11.31
C ILE A 69 19.39 -4.16 9.96
N ILE A 70 18.93 -5.04 9.09
CA ILE A 70 19.30 -5.07 7.69
C ILE A 70 18.03 -4.96 6.83
N ILE A 71 18.15 -4.27 5.70
CA ILE A 71 17.11 -4.25 4.67
C ILE A 71 17.33 -5.46 3.77
N THR A 72 16.39 -6.39 3.79
CA THR A 72 16.48 -7.66 3.05
C THR A 72 15.94 -7.53 1.63
N GLU A 73 15.00 -6.60 1.41
CA GLU A 73 14.52 -6.22 0.09
C GLU A 73 14.11 -4.74 0.08
N GLY A 74 14.30 -4.07 -1.05
CA GLY A 74 13.71 -2.75 -1.35
C GLY A 74 12.87 -2.82 -2.61
N PHE A 75 13.26 -2.07 -3.64
CA PHE A 75 12.63 -2.18 -4.96
C PHE A 75 12.80 -3.60 -5.54
N ARG A 76 11.72 -4.13 -6.10
CA ARG A 76 11.67 -5.44 -6.74
C ARG A 76 10.99 -5.33 -8.09
N THR A 77 11.65 -5.75 -9.17
CA THR A 77 11.04 -5.70 -10.50
C THR A 77 9.79 -6.58 -10.59
N VAL A 78 8.89 -6.24 -11.53
CA VAL A 78 7.69 -7.04 -11.84
C VAL A 78 8.06 -8.49 -12.18
N GLY A 79 9.09 -8.70 -13.02
CA GLY A 79 9.56 -10.03 -13.37
C GLY A 79 10.08 -10.82 -12.17
N ARG A 80 10.80 -10.17 -11.25
CA ARG A 80 11.26 -10.81 -10.02
C ARG A 80 10.10 -11.20 -9.11
N GLN A 81 9.06 -10.36 -9.03
CA GLN A 81 7.86 -10.68 -8.27
C GLN A 81 7.10 -11.87 -8.86
N ASP A 82 7.02 -11.98 -10.19
CA ASP A 82 6.43 -13.16 -10.85
C ASP A 82 7.21 -14.45 -10.56
N GLU A 83 8.54 -14.39 -10.48
CA GLU A 83 9.36 -15.53 -10.05
C GLU A 83 9.01 -15.96 -8.62
N LEU A 84 8.93 -15.01 -7.68
CA LEU A 84 8.55 -15.30 -6.29
C LEU A 84 7.11 -15.86 -6.20
N TYR A 85 6.20 -15.35 -7.02
CA TYR A 85 4.83 -15.86 -7.06
C TYR A 85 4.75 -17.31 -7.53
N LYS A 86 5.61 -17.73 -8.46
CA LYS A 86 5.65 -19.13 -8.95
C LYS A 86 6.13 -20.12 -7.90
N GLN A 87 6.94 -19.68 -6.92
CA GLN A 87 7.47 -20.53 -5.86
C GLN A 87 6.36 -21.15 -5.00
N GLY A 88 6.43 -22.45 -4.77
CA GLY A 88 5.39 -23.22 -4.07
C GLY A 88 4.09 -23.39 -4.83
N ARG A 89 4.03 -22.94 -6.10
CA ARG A 89 2.90 -23.11 -7.02
C ARG A 89 3.33 -23.94 -8.22
N SER A 90 3.95 -23.31 -9.21
CA SER A 90 4.48 -23.97 -10.41
C SER A 90 5.96 -24.32 -10.30
N GLU A 91 6.64 -23.82 -9.28
CA GLU A 91 8.04 -24.14 -8.92
C GLU A 91 8.10 -24.67 -7.50
N GLU A 92 9.14 -25.45 -7.19
CA GLU A 92 9.35 -26.01 -5.84
C GLU A 92 9.70 -24.91 -4.81
N GLY A 93 9.45 -25.17 -3.54
CA GLY A 93 9.72 -24.26 -2.42
C GLY A 93 8.45 -23.85 -1.67
N ASP A 94 8.61 -23.04 -0.63
CA ASP A 94 7.49 -22.52 0.13
C ASP A 94 6.86 -21.32 -0.58
N ILE A 95 5.55 -21.11 -0.38
CA ILE A 95 4.87 -19.89 -0.86
C ILE A 95 5.39 -18.71 -0.03
N VAL A 96 6.10 -17.80 -0.68
CA VAL A 96 6.66 -16.58 -0.05
C VAL A 96 5.87 -15.31 -0.34
N THR A 97 4.95 -15.35 -1.31
CA THR A 97 4.07 -14.22 -1.64
C THR A 97 2.76 -14.68 -2.27
N TYR A 98 1.73 -13.85 -2.13
CA TYR A 98 0.45 -13.98 -2.83
C TYR A 98 0.22 -12.91 -3.91
N ALA A 99 1.14 -11.94 -4.03
CA ALA A 99 1.07 -10.88 -5.03
C ALA A 99 1.76 -11.32 -6.32
N GLU A 100 1.07 -11.16 -7.45
CA GLU A 100 1.65 -11.29 -8.78
C GLU A 100 2.51 -10.06 -9.12
N GLY A 101 3.23 -10.11 -10.24
CA GLY A 101 3.97 -8.97 -10.76
C GLY A 101 3.08 -7.74 -10.93
N GLY A 102 3.50 -6.61 -10.34
CA GLY A 102 2.74 -5.37 -10.34
C GLY A 102 1.65 -5.29 -9.27
N GLU A 103 1.52 -6.30 -8.41
CA GLU A 103 0.56 -6.34 -7.30
C GLU A 103 1.19 -6.13 -5.93
N SER A 104 2.50 -5.81 -5.90
CA SER A 104 3.24 -5.49 -4.71
C SER A 104 3.76 -4.05 -4.75
N TYR A 105 3.73 -3.35 -3.61
CA TYR A 105 4.33 -2.02 -3.47
C TYR A 105 5.85 -2.02 -3.72
N HIS A 106 6.54 -3.16 -3.57
CA HIS A 106 7.94 -3.30 -3.97
C HIS A 106 8.15 -3.05 -5.47
N ASN A 107 7.16 -3.36 -6.31
CA ASN A 107 7.21 -3.13 -7.77
C ASN A 107 7.16 -1.66 -8.17
N TYR A 108 6.80 -0.81 -7.21
CA TYR A 108 6.69 0.63 -7.40
C TYR A 108 7.71 1.39 -6.54
N GLY A 109 8.68 0.71 -5.93
CA GLY A 109 9.69 1.34 -5.08
C GLY A 109 9.13 1.89 -3.76
N LEU A 110 7.97 1.40 -3.33
CA LEU A 110 7.19 1.95 -2.21
C LEU A 110 7.23 1.09 -0.94
N ALA A 111 8.04 0.03 -0.93
CA ALA A 111 8.14 -0.90 0.19
C ALA A 111 9.58 -1.38 0.41
N ILE A 112 9.85 -1.78 1.64
CA ILE A 112 11.08 -2.41 2.09
C ILE A 112 10.73 -3.59 3.01
N ASP A 113 11.57 -4.61 2.99
CA ASP A 113 11.56 -5.70 3.97
C ASP A 113 12.77 -5.56 4.87
N PHE A 114 12.60 -5.79 6.18
CA PHE A 114 13.71 -5.77 7.13
C PHE A 114 13.85 -7.09 7.90
N ALA A 115 15.04 -7.29 8.45
CA ALA A 115 15.31 -8.31 9.46
C ALA A 115 16.21 -7.71 10.55
N LEU A 116 16.14 -8.27 11.75
CA LEU A 116 17.11 -7.96 12.80
C LEU A 116 18.45 -8.63 12.46
N GLN A 117 19.54 -8.04 12.91
CA GLN A 117 20.87 -8.63 12.84
C GLN A 117 21.39 -8.85 14.26
N ASN A 118 21.62 -10.10 14.62
CA ASN A 118 22.17 -10.42 15.94
C ASN A 118 23.65 -10.06 16.06
N GLU A 119 24.19 -10.17 17.28
CA GLU A 119 25.60 -9.90 17.61
C GLU A 119 26.63 -10.67 16.77
N LYS A 120 26.22 -11.78 16.13
CA LYS A 120 27.09 -12.58 15.24
C LYS A 120 27.01 -12.11 13.77
N GLY A 121 26.33 -11.00 13.50
CA GLY A 121 26.13 -10.47 12.15
C GLY A 121 25.12 -11.27 11.32
N ARG A 122 24.30 -12.13 11.94
CA ARG A 122 23.33 -12.97 11.20
C ARG A 122 21.95 -12.33 11.21
N ALA A 123 21.32 -12.32 10.03
CA ALA A 123 19.91 -12.00 9.89
C ALA A 123 19.04 -12.98 10.69
N ILE A 124 18.08 -12.46 11.44
CA ILE A 124 17.09 -13.24 12.19
C ILE A 124 15.71 -12.61 12.02
N TRP A 125 14.69 -13.48 11.97
CA TRP A 125 13.28 -13.14 11.87
C TRP A 125 12.55 -13.55 13.16
N ASP A 126 13.11 -13.16 14.30
CA ASP A 126 12.56 -13.47 15.61
C ASP A 126 11.92 -12.21 16.21
N MET A 127 10.58 -12.18 16.22
CA MET A 127 9.80 -11.08 16.78
C MET A 127 9.87 -10.96 18.31
N ASN A 128 10.49 -11.91 19.00
CA ASN A 128 10.67 -11.86 20.45
C ASN A 128 12.14 -11.61 20.84
N TYR A 129 13.02 -11.37 19.87
CA TYR A 129 14.42 -11.08 20.14
C TYR A 129 14.56 -9.73 20.85
N ASP A 130 15.33 -9.72 21.92
CA ASP A 130 15.72 -8.56 22.73
C ASP A 130 17.25 -8.54 22.75
N GLY A 131 17.85 -7.94 21.72
CA GLY A 131 19.29 -7.88 21.54
C GLY A 131 19.92 -6.71 22.29
N ASN A 132 19.15 -5.64 22.51
CA ASN A 132 19.60 -4.49 23.29
C ASN A 132 19.47 -4.71 24.82
N ASN A 133 18.80 -5.81 25.25
CA ASN A 133 18.56 -6.23 26.63
C ASN A 133 17.77 -5.20 27.47
N ASN A 134 16.82 -4.48 26.85
CA ASN A 134 15.98 -3.51 27.54
C ASN A 134 14.67 -4.10 28.08
N GLY A 135 14.38 -5.38 27.78
CA GLY A 135 13.16 -6.08 28.19
C GLY A 135 11.98 -5.93 27.22
N GLU A 136 12.19 -5.29 26.08
CA GLU A 136 11.25 -5.11 24.98
C GLU A 136 11.72 -5.89 23.74
N SER A 137 10.82 -6.10 22.78
CA SER A 137 11.20 -6.78 21.54
C SER A 137 11.83 -5.77 20.59
N ASP A 138 13.08 -6.00 20.19
CA ASP A 138 13.79 -5.22 19.17
C ASP A 138 12.95 -5.10 17.88
N TRP A 139 12.22 -6.17 17.51
CA TRP A 139 11.35 -6.17 16.34
C TRP A 139 10.23 -5.14 16.47
N MET A 140 9.60 -5.11 17.65
CA MET A 140 8.48 -4.20 17.91
C MET A 140 8.96 -2.76 18.05
N GLU A 141 10.12 -2.52 18.67
CA GLU A 141 10.75 -1.20 18.72
C GLU A 141 11.04 -0.67 17.30
N VAL A 142 11.58 -1.50 16.41
CA VAL A 142 11.81 -1.12 15.00
C VAL A 142 10.50 -0.81 14.29
N VAL A 143 9.43 -1.59 14.53
CA VAL A 143 8.10 -1.33 13.96
C VAL A 143 7.53 0.00 14.46
N GLU A 144 7.69 0.33 15.73
CA GLU A 144 7.26 1.61 16.29
C GLU A 144 7.99 2.78 15.63
N ILE A 145 9.32 2.69 15.50
CA ILE A 145 10.12 3.69 14.78
C ILE A 145 9.63 3.81 13.32
N ALA A 146 9.40 2.70 12.64
CA ALA A 146 8.97 2.69 11.24
C ALA A 146 7.62 3.43 11.10
N LYS A 147 6.67 3.17 12.00
CA LYS A 147 5.37 3.85 12.03
C LYS A 147 5.51 5.35 12.31
N GLU A 148 6.37 5.75 13.23
CA GLU A 148 6.69 7.16 13.48
C GLU A 148 7.28 7.86 12.24
N LEU A 149 8.04 7.13 11.42
CA LEU A 149 8.61 7.63 10.17
C LEU A 149 7.60 7.71 9.02
N GLY A 150 6.42 7.11 9.19
CA GLY A 150 5.32 7.11 8.23
C GLY A 150 5.12 5.81 7.46
N PHE A 151 5.80 4.72 7.84
CA PHE A 151 5.54 3.40 7.25
C PHE A 151 4.28 2.77 7.84
N GLU A 152 3.53 2.09 6.98
CA GLU A 152 2.60 1.04 7.39
C GLU A 152 3.36 -0.28 7.56
N TRP A 153 2.89 -1.13 8.47
CA TRP A 153 3.52 -2.41 8.78
C TRP A 153 2.64 -3.60 8.37
N GLY A 154 3.21 -4.56 7.64
CA GLY A 154 2.50 -5.76 7.18
C GLY A 154 2.03 -6.67 8.31
N GLY A 155 2.62 -6.58 9.50
CA GLY A 155 2.15 -7.28 10.70
C GLY A 155 0.79 -6.79 11.23
N ASP A 156 0.34 -5.60 10.83
CA ASP A 156 -0.98 -5.07 11.18
C ASP A 156 -2.10 -5.55 10.24
N TRP A 157 -1.76 -6.18 9.11
CA TRP A 157 -2.77 -6.64 8.15
C TRP A 157 -3.73 -7.67 8.78
N ALA A 158 -5.00 -7.57 8.42
CA ALA A 158 -6.04 -8.43 8.99
C ALA A 158 -5.87 -9.92 8.59
N ARG A 159 -5.24 -10.18 7.44
CA ARG A 159 -4.95 -11.51 6.91
C ARG A 159 -3.58 -11.47 6.23
N PHE A 160 -2.93 -12.64 6.17
CA PHE A 160 -1.63 -12.80 5.51
C PHE A 160 -0.58 -11.79 6.00
N LYS A 161 -0.44 -11.72 7.33
CA LYS A 161 0.52 -10.84 7.97
C LYS A 161 1.93 -11.10 7.44
N ASP A 162 2.56 -10.04 6.97
CA ASP A 162 3.93 -10.05 6.49
C ASP A 162 4.78 -9.22 7.43
N TYR A 163 5.44 -9.89 8.37
CA TYR A 163 6.10 -9.21 9.48
C TYR A 163 7.32 -8.39 9.04
N PRO A 164 8.16 -8.82 8.09
CA PRO A 164 9.25 -8.01 7.53
C PRO A 164 8.79 -6.74 6.79
N HIS A 165 7.57 -6.74 6.25
CA HIS A 165 7.13 -5.75 5.27
C HIS A 165 6.79 -4.41 5.88
N LEU A 166 7.36 -3.35 5.29
CA LEU A 166 7.05 -1.95 5.58
C LEU A 166 6.77 -1.22 4.25
N GLN A 167 5.70 -0.43 4.19
CA GLN A 167 5.33 0.32 2.99
C GLN A 167 4.92 1.76 3.25
N MET A 168 5.05 2.61 2.24
CA MET A 168 4.45 3.94 2.19
C MET A 168 3.64 4.03 0.90
N ASP A 169 2.32 3.95 0.99
CA ASP A 169 1.44 3.90 -0.19
C ASP A 169 1.15 5.28 -0.79
N PHE A 170 1.42 6.36 -0.05
CA PHE A 170 1.08 7.74 -0.41
C PHE A 170 -0.41 7.93 -0.73
N GLY A 171 -1.27 7.11 -0.12
CA GLY A 171 -2.71 7.07 -0.40
C GLY A 171 -3.08 6.43 -1.75
N LEU A 172 -2.12 5.82 -2.45
CA LEU A 172 -2.35 5.16 -3.73
C LEU A 172 -2.58 3.65 -3.55
N SER A 173 -3.65 3.15 -4.15
CA SER A 173 -3.89 1.72 -4.23
C SER A 173 -3.04 1.06 -5.32
N ILE A 174 -2.78 -0.25 -5.18
CA ILE A 174 -2.19 -1.07 -6.26
C ILE A 174 -2.96 -0.92 -7.59
N TYR A 175 -4.28 -0.78 -7.54
CA TYR A 175 -5.13 -0.59 -8.72
C TYR A 175 -4.79 0.71 -9.49
N GLU A 176 -4.50 1.78 -8.75
CA GLU A 176 -4.09 3.07 -9.30
C GLU A 176 -2.66 3.05 -9.80
N LEU A 177 -1.74 2.42 -9.05
CA LEU A 177 -0.36 2.24 -9.45
C LEU A 177 -0.24 1.45 -10.76
N LYS A 178 -1.03 0.36 -10.93
CA LYS A 178 -1.12 -0.40 -12.18
C LYS A 178 -1.63 0.43 -13.36
N ARG A 179 -2.35 1.52 -13.10
CA ARG A 179 -2.85 2.48 -14.11
C ARG A 179 -1.93 3.67 -14.35
N GLY A 180 -0.76 3.68 -13.74
CA GLY A 180 0.23 4.73 -13.97
C GLY A 180 0.13 5.92 -13.02
N LYS A 181 -0.71 5.89 -11.97
CA LYS A 181 -0.53 6.86 -10.89
C LYS A 181 0.79 6.58 -10.17
N ARG A 182 1.48 7.63 -9.74
CA ARG A 182 2.69 7.55 -8.91
C ARG A 182 2.59 8.58 -7.79
N PRO A 183 3.29 8.38 -6.67
CA PRO A 183 3.47 9.45 -5.70
C PRO A 183 4.12 10.65 -6.38
N ASP A 184 3.75 11.85 -5.98
CA ASP A 184 4.46 13.05 -6.42
C ASP A 184 5.92 12.96 -5.96
N ASP A 185 6.85 13.21 -6.89
CA ASP A 185 8.24 13.42 -6.50
C ASP A 185 8.26 14.56 -5.47
N PRO A 186 9.02 14.43 -4.36
CA PRO A 186 9.14 15.53 -3.42
C PRO A 186 9.56 16.75 -4.23
N ALA A 187 8.73 17.81 -4.19
CA ALA A 187 8.97 19.04 -4.91
C ALA A 187 10.45 19.40 -4.76
N SER A 188 11.09 19.71 -5.88
CA SER A 188 12.43 20.27 -5.92
C SER A 188 12.42 21.64 -5.21
N ASP A 189 12.31 21.63 -3.89
CA ASP A 189 12.41 22.79 -3.01
C ASP A 189 13.82 22.88 -2.41
#